data_AF-A0A8I2AE85-F1
#
_entry.id   AF-A0A8I2AE85-F1
#
_cell.length_a   1.000
_cell.length_b   1.000
_cell.length_c   1.000
_cell.angle_alpha   90.00
_cell.angle_beta   90.00
_cell.angle_gamma   90.00
#
_symmetry.space_group_name_H-M   'P 1'
#
loop_
_entity.id
_entity.type
_entity.pdbx_description
1 polymer ?
#
loop_
_entity_poly.entity_id
_entity_poly.type
_entity_poly.pdbx_seq_one_letter_code
_entity_poly.pdbx_strand_id
1 'polypeptide(L)'
;MKKENSLISNIKNSEQPYWPTLKLMLSSLIVFNFYLNLVDKNKYSLIINAFDLTLIPMFVFIVAFITKNTTWKELQSHLLPAFIIYFTFQTIDMLPLYFTGELTLKTYLFSPQYGVWFFLATPIWQAIFLLLPKSVKSNKFKLSTILAISLLISLITKTYLMPISGFFSVILYFPFFVIAYFINNENISSLRKTPIISIFCITTLTILFLNYRETFFESVFNTISPYLFLVSFSVYILNFTISLILGLSIIYFALSTHKYAKVSNNALGVYLIHPIICFVILQTLNYLGIELSLPLIITATLVTISLALLLASNSIIHWFIEPVFRSNKLK
;
A
#
# COMPACT_ATOMS: atom_id res chain seq x y z
N MET A 1 -8.02 -17.85 -21.91
CA MET A 1 -7.80 -17.03 -23.12
C MET A 1 -9.05 -16.64 -23.92
N LYS A 2 -10.24 -17.26 -23.78
CA LYS A 2 -11.48 -16.76 -24.45
C LYS A 2 -12.54 -16.14 -23.51
N LYS A 3 -12.34 -16.18 -22.19
CA LYS A 3 -13.27 -15.62 -21.18
C LYS A 3 -12.81 -14.31 -20.51
N GLU A 4 -11.57 -13.87 -20.73
CA GLU A 4 -11.10 -12.55 -20.25
C GLU A 4 -11.54 -11.41 -21.17
N ASN A 5 -11.77 -11.69 -22.46
CA ASN A 5 -12.13 -10.65 -23.41
C ASN A 5 -13.58 -10.14 -23.24
N SER A 6 -14.46 -10.88 -22.55
CA SER A 6 -15.85 -10.45 -22.32
C SER A 6 -16.05 -9.57 -21.09
N LEU A 7 -15.02 -9.38 -20.25
CA LEU A 7 -15.03 -8.38 -19.16
C LEU A 7 -14.34 -7.07 -19.57
N ILE A 8 -13.66 -7.05 -20.71
CA ILE A 8 -12.91 -5.90 -21.23
C ILE A 8 -13.69 -5.19 -22.37
N SER A 9 -14.70 -5.85 -22.95
CA SER A 9 -15.56 -5.27 -23.98
C SER A 9 -16.78 -4.55 -23.40
N ASN A 10 -16.55 -3.38 -22.80
CA ASN A 10 -17.44 -2.22 -22.80
C ASN A 10 -17.10 -1.36 -21.59
N ILE A 11 -16.21 -0.39 -21.79
CA ILE A 11 -16.29 0.96 -21.24
C ILE A 11 -15.13 1.74 -21.88
N LYS A 12 -15.44 2.55 -22.91
CA LYS A 12 -14.65 3.75 -23.22
C LYS A 12 -14.89 4.78 -22.10
N ASN A 13 -14.41 4.55 -20.87
CA ASN A 13 -14.38 5.60 -19.85
C ASN A 13 -12.93 6.02 -19.66
N SER A 14 -12.54 7.06 -20.38
CA SER A 14 -11.38 7.90 -20.02
C SER A 14 -11.44 8.40 -18.57
N GLU A 15 -12.58 8.26 -17.90
CA GLU A 15 -12.87 8.72 -16.55
C GLU A 15 -12.49 7.74 -15.43
N GLN A 16 -12.20 6.46 -15.71
CA GLN A 16 -11.71 5.53 -14.67
C GLN A 16 -10.18 5.43 -14.68
N PRO A 17 -9.52 5.36 -13.50
CA PRO A 17 -8.09 5.16 -13.44
C PRO A 17 -7.74 3.74 -13.85
N TYR A 18 -6.61 3.57 -14.54
CA TYR A 18 -6.10 2.24 -14.84
C TYR A 18 -5.31 1.71 -13.64
N TRP A 19 -5.98 0.91 -12.81
CA TRP A 19 -5.47 0.44 -11.53
C TRP A 19 -4.08 -0.22 -11.56
N PRO A 20 -3.70 -1.03 -12.57
CA PRO A 20 -2.35 -1.57 -12.66
C PRO A 20 -1.28 -0.49 -12.75
N THR A 21 -1.51 0.58 -13.52
CA THR A 21 -0.56 1.70 -13.61
C THR A 21 -0.47 2.46 -12.30
N LEU A 22 -1.58 2.59 -11.57
CA LEU A 22 -1.56 3.20 -10.24
C LEU A 22 -0.75 2.37 -9.24
N LYS A 23 -0.91 1.04 -9.26
CA LYS A 23 -0.06 0.13 -8.47
C LYS A 23 1.42 0.30 -8.83
N LEU A 24 1.77 0.38 -10.12
CA LEU A 24 3.16 0.59 -10.55
C LEU A 24 3.72 1.91 -10.01
N MET A 25 2.96 2.99 -10.11
CA MET A 25 3.36 4.30 -9.60
C MET A 25 3.59 4.26 -8.08
N LEU A 26 2.67 3.66 -7.34
CA LEU A 26 2.82 3.52 -5.89
C LEU A 26 4.02 2.64 -5.51
N SER A 27 4.21 1.49 -6.18
CA SER A 27 5.39 0.63 -5.96
C SER A 27 6.68 1.41 -6.22
N SER A 28 6.72 2.19 -7.29
CA SER A 28 7.88 3.01 -7.66
C SER A 28 8.17 4.09 -6.61
N LEU A 29 7.13 4.73 -6.07
CA LEU A 29 7.26 5.70 -4.98
C LEU A 29 7.71 5.05 -3.67
N ILE A 30 7.33 3.79 -3.40
CA ILE A 30 7.84 3.04 -2.25
C ILE A 30 9.35 2.81 -2.39
N VAL A 31 9.84 2.44 -3.58
CA VAL A 31 11.29 2.30 -3.81
C VAL A 31 12.01 3.64 -3.59
N PHE A 32 11.45 4.73 -4.10
CA PHE A 32 12.02 6.06 -3.90
C PHE A 32 12.06 6.45 -2.42
N ASN A 33 10.95 6.23 -1.70
CA ASN A 33 10.85 6.49 -0.26
C ASN A 33 11.79 5.62 0.57
N PHE A 34 12.04 4.37 0.14
CA PHE A 34 13.01 3.48 0.77
C PHE A 34 14.42 4.10 0.75
N TYR A 35 14.90 4.57 -0.42
CA TYR A 35 16.20 5.22 -0.50
C TYR A 35 16.24 6.58 0.22
N LEU A 36 15.16 7.38 0.16
CA LEU A 36 15.08 8.65 0.90
C LEU A 36 15.23 8.45 2.41
N ASN A 37 14.65 7.37 2.96
CA ASN A 37 14.73 7.04 4.37
C ASN A 37 16.14 6.65 4.87
N LEU A 38 17.09 6.44 3.95
CA LEU A 38 18.49 6.09 4.26
C LEU A 38 19.42 7.29 4.28
N VAL A 39 18.96 8.46 3.81
CA VAL A 39 19.69 9.74 3.90
C VAL A 39 19.20 10.52 5.12
N ASP A 40 19.88 11.60 5.50
CA ASP A 40 19.47 12.46 6.62
C ASP A 40 17.98 12.80 6.55
N LYS A 41 17.22 12.16 7.46
CA LYS A 41 15.76 12.23 7.52
C LYS A 41 15.26 13.65 7.73
N ASN A 42 16.06 14.51 8.36
CA ASN A 42 15.68 15.89 8.62
C ASN A 42 15.55 16.70 7.32
N LYS A 43 16.38 16.38 6.31
CA LYS A 43 16.42 17.10 5.03
C LYS A 43 15.18 16.86 4.17
N TYR A 44 14.59 15.67 4.25
CA TYR A 44 13.44 15.26 3.42
C TYR A 44 12.23 14.81 4.23
N SER A 45 12.16 15.19 5.51
CA SER A 45 11.17 14.74 6.48
C SER A 45 9.73 14.90 6.00
N LEU A 46 9.39 16.02 5.38
CA LEU A 46 8.06 16.29 4.86
C LEU A 46 7.64 15.30 3.76
N ILE A 47 8.55 14.99 2.82
CA ILE A 47 8.28 14.06 1.72
C ILE A 47 8.15 12.64 2.27
N ILE A 48 9.08 12.24 3.14
CA ILE A 48 9.07 10.92 3.81
C ILE A 48 7.77 10.75 4.59
N ASN A 49 7.39 11.72 5.41
CA ASN A 49 6.14 11.68 6.19
C ASN A 49 4.90 11.58 5.29
N ALA A 50 4.86 12.32 4.19
CA ALA A 50 3.75 12.24 3.24
C ALA A 50 3.65 10.84 2.59
N PHE A 51 4.80 10.26 2.22
CA PHE A 51 4.85 8.92 1.62
C PHE A 51 4.52 7.82 2.62
N ASP A 52 5.08 7.84 3.82
CA ASP A 52 4.81 6.86 4.88
C ASP A 52 3.34 6.86 5.28
N LEU A 53 2.70 8.04 5.30
CA LEU A 53 1.28 8.17 5.59
C LEU A 53 0.39 7.68 4.45
N THR A 54 0.84 7.69 3.19
CA THR A 54 -0.08 7.55 2.04
C THR A 54 0.12 6.29 1.22
N LEU A 55 1.36 5.86 0.96
CA LEU A 55 1.65 4.85 -0.07
C LEU A 55 1.04 3.47 0.26
N ILE A 56 1.31 2.94 1.47
CA ILE A 56 0.76 1.64 1.91
C ILE A 56 -0.76 1.71 2.07
N PRO A 57 -1.34 2.70 2.77
CA PRO A 57 -2.79 2.87 2.82
C PRO A 57 -3.48 2.90 1.46
N MET A 58 -2.87 3.57 0.48
CA MET A 58 -3.41 3.65 -0.87
C MET A 58 -3.38 2.29 -1.58
N PHE A 59 -2.34 1.48 -1.37
CA PHE A 59 -2.30 0.09 -1.84
C PHE A 59 -3.45 -0.74 -1.27
N VAL A 60 -3.67 -0.64 0.05
CA VAL A 60 -4.78 -1.33 0.73
C VAL A 60 -6.12 -0.90 0.15
N PHE A 61 -6.34 0.41 -0.01
CA PHE A 61 -7.55 0.94 -0.61
C PHE A 61 -7.79 0.42 -2.03
N ILE A 62 -6.77 0.43 -2.91
CA ILE A 62 -6.91 -0.03 -4.30
C ILE A 62 -7.30 -1.50 -4.35
N VAL A 63 -6.63 -2.33 -3.57
CA VAL A 63 -6.94 -3.76 -3.54
C VAL A 63 -8.35 -3.99 -3.02
N ALA A 64 -8.72 -3.35 -1.92
CA ALA A 64 -10.08 -3.41 -1.38
C ALA A 64 -11.13 -2.99 -2.42
N PHE A 65 -10.88 -1.90 -3.14
CA PHE A 65 -11.80 -1.37 -4.15
C PHE A 65 -12.00 -2.34 -5.33
N ILE A 66 -10.92 -2.96 -5.80
CA ILE A 66 -10.96 -3.96 -6.89
C ILE A 66 -11.67 -5.23 -6.43
N THR A 67 -11.46 -5.65 -5.17
CA THR A 67 -11.92 -6.95 -4.66
C THR A 67 -13.21 -6.88 -3.83
N LYS A 68 -13.89 -5.72 -3.78
CA LYS A 68 -15.08 -5.55 -2.93
C LYS A 68 -16.26 -6.47 -3.26
N ASN A 69 -16.29 -6.98 -4.50
CA ASN A 69 -17.33 -7.88 -5.02
C ASN A 69 -16.86 -9.35 -5.15
N THR A 70 -15.71 -9.69 -4.58
CA THR A 70 -15.18 -11.06 -4.63
C THR A 70 -16.14 -12.06 -3.99
N THR A 71 -16.23 -13.26 -4.56
CA THR A 71 -17.03 -14.38 -4.05
C THR A 71 -16.22 -15.34 -3.18
N TRP A 72 -16.88 -16.20 -2.40
CA TRP A 72 -16.20 -17.25 -1.61
C TRP A 72 -15.32 -18.18 -2.46
N LYS A 73 -15.78 -18.52 -3.67
CA LYS A 73 -15.03 -19.38 -4.60
C LYS A 73 -13.76 -18.69 -5.10
N GLU A 74 -13.85 -17.41 -5.41
CA GLU A 74 -12.70 -16.61 -5.82
C GLU A 74 -11.71 -16.44 -4.66
N LEU A 75 -12.18 -16.12 -3.45
CA LEU A 75 -11.34 -16.04 -2.26
C LEU A 75 -10.54 -17.35 -2.05
N GLN A 76 -11.20 -18.50 -2.11
CA GLN A 76 -10.55 -19.81 -1.97
C GLN A 76 -9.43 -20.01 -3.01
N SER A 77 -9.65 -19.57 -4.25
CA SER A 77 -8.64 -19.66 -5.31
C SER A 77 -7.44 -18.73 -5.10
N HIS A 78 -7.58 -17.68 -4.29
CA HIS A 78 -6.52 -16.70 -4.00
C HIS A 78 -5.74 -16.98 -2.70
N LEU A 79 -6.22 -17.87 -1.82
CA LEU A 79 -5.56 -18.19 -0.55
C LEU A 79 -4.17 -18.82 -0.75
N LEU A 80 -4.08 -19.91 -1.53
CA LEU A 80 -2.81 -20.59 -1.77
C LEU A 80 -1.80 -19.67 -2.47
N PRO A 81 -2.18 -18.92 -3.53
CA PRO A 81 -1.32 -17.88 -4.09
C PRO A 81 -0.77 -16.89 -3.07
N ALA A 82 -1.62 -16.36 -2.19
CA ALA A 82 -1.21 -15.41 -1.16
C ALA A 82 -0.17 -15.99 -0.20
N PHE A 83 -0.33 -17.25 0.22
CA PHE A 83 0.65 -17.94 1.06
C PHE A 83 1.99 -18.14 0.35
N ILE A 84 1.96 -18.53 -0.92
CA ILE A 84 3.20 -18.75 -1.69
C ILE A 84 3.96 -17.45 -1.87
N ILE A 85 3.27 -16.38 -2.30
CA ILE A 85 3.87 -15.05 -2.41
C ILE A 85 4.48 -14.66 -1.06
N TYR A 86 3.73 -14.80 0.03
CA TYR A 86 4.21 -14.46 1.36
C TYR A 86 5.50 -15.20 1.72
N PHE A 87 5.49 -16.54 1.68
CA PHE A 87 6.65 -17.32 2.10
C PHE A 87 7.85 -17.12 1.18
N THR A 88 7.64 -17.03 -0.13
CA THR A 88 8.73 -16.82 -1.09
C THR A 88 9.41 -15.48 -0.84
N PHE A 89 8.65 -14.38 -0.77
CA PHE A 89 9.25 -13.05 -0.63
C PHE A 89 9.72 -12.75 0.79
N GLN A 90 9.05 -13.27 1.82
CA GLN A 90 9.58 -13.22 3.19
C GLN A 90 10.94 -13.93 3.28
N THR A 91 11.13 -15.05 2.57
CA THR A 91 12.43 -15.74 2.56
C THR A 91 13.49 -14.94 1.82
N ILE A 92 13.15 -14.36 0.67
CA ILE A 92 14.07 -13.52 -0.13
C ILE A 92 14.48 -12.27 0.66
N ASP A 93 13.53 -11.61 1.30
CA ASP A 93 13.75 -10.38 2.07
C ASP A 93 14.51 -10.62 3.38
N MET A 94 14.72 -11.88 3.77
CA MET A 94 15.56 -12.26 4.91
C MET A 94 17.02 -12.47 4.53
N LEU A 95 17.34 -12.58 3.23
CA LEU A 95 18.73 -12.68 2.78
C LEU A 95 19.60 -11.49 3.24
N PRO A 96 19.14 -10.23 3.16
CA PRO A 96 19.87 -9.10 3.74
C PRO A 96 20.21 -9.32 5.22
N LEU A 97 19.24 -9.78 6.02
CA LEU A 97 19.42 -10.02 7.46
C LEU A 97 20.38 -11.17 7.75
N TYR A 98 20.45 -12.17 6.85
CA TYR A 98 21.45 -13.24 6.94
C TYR A 98 22.86 -12.69 6.76
N PHE A 99 23.08 -11.85 5.74
CA PHE A 99 24.40 -11.27 5.47
C PHE A 99 24.82 -10.20 6.50
N THR A 100 23.89 -9.55 7.17
CA THR A 100 24.20 -8.61 8.27
C THR A 100 24.33 -9.30 9.64
N GLY A 101 24.01 -10.60 9.75
CA GLY A 101 24.07 -11.34 11.01
C GLY A 101 22.89 -11.08 11.97
N GLU A 102 21.83 -10.42 11.50
CA GLU A 102 20.64 -10.07 12.29
C GLU A 102 19.52 -11.12 12.18
N LEU A 103 19.69 -12.13 11.33
CA LEU A 103 18.69 -13.18 11.12
C LEU A 103 18.53 -14.06 12.37
N THR A 104 17.33 -14.07 12.93
CA THR A 104 16.93 -15.02 13.98
C THR A 104 15.62 -15.70 13.58
N LEU A 105 15.32 -16.86 14.19
CA LEU A 105 14.03 -17.53 13.97
C LEU A 105 12.86 -16.63 14.41
N LYS A 106 13.05 -15.84 15.48
CA LYS A 106 12.05 -14.90 15.97
C LYS A 106 11.77 -13.80 14.95
N THR A 107 12.81 -13.21 14.35
CA THR A 107 12.62 -12.18 13.30
C THR A 107 12.00 -12.79 12.05
N TYR A 108 12.36 -14.01 11.68
CA TYR A 108 11.76 -14.70 10.55
C TYR A 108 10.24 -14.89 10.71
N LEU A 109 9.83 -15.36 11.89
CA LEU A 109 8.45 -15.75 12.18
C LEU A 109 7.54 -14.60 12.64
N PHE A 110 8.05 -13.54 13.27
CA PHE A 110 7.21 -12.49 13.87
C PHE A 110 7.40 -11.10 13.25
N SER A 111 8.41 -10.88 12.41
CA SER A 111 8.61 -9.62 11.69
C SER A 111 8.54 -9.85 10.18
N PRO A 112 7.33 -9.77 9.58
CA PRO A 112 7.21 -9.73 8.13
C PRO A 112 7.94 -8.51 7.57
N GLN A 113 8.81 -8.72 6.59
CA GLN A 113 9.66 -7.67 6.02
C GLN A 113 8.93 -6.92 4.91
N TYR A 114 9.31 -5.67 4.69
CA TYR A 114 8.93 -4.81 3.55
C TYR A 114 7.45 -4.82 3.12
N GLY A 115 6.54 -5.14 4.04
CA GLY A 115 5.11 -5.18 3.78
C GLY A 115 4.56 -6.47 3.16
N VAL A 116 5.35 -7.55 3.10
CA VAL A 116 4.91 -8.87 2.57
C VAL A 116 3.69 -9.43 3.33
N TRP A 117 3.48 -9.01 4.59
CA TRP A 117 2.26 -9.29 5.36
C TRP A 117 0.96 -8.92 4.63
N PHE A 118 1.01 -7.96 3.71
CA PHE A 118 -0.14 -7.48 2.94
C PHE A 118 -0.83 -8.59 2.13
N PHE A 119 -0.06 -9.57 1.65
CA PHE A 119 -0.59 -10.69 0.88
C PHE A 119 -1.44 -11.63 1.73
N LEU A 120 -1.06 -11.83 2.99
CA LEU A 120 -1.89 -12.58 3.95
C LEU A 120 -3.07 -11.74 4.45
N ALA A 121 -2.88 -10.42 4.59
CA ALA A 121 -3.92 -9.50 5.03
C ALA A 121 -5.12 -9.47 4.09
N THR A 122 -4.86 -9.46 2.78
CA THR A 122 -5.90 -9.26 1.76
C THR A 122 -7.00 -10.34 1.82
N PRO A 123 -6.70 -11.65 1.80
CA PRO A 123 -7.70 -12.68 1.98
C PRO A 123 -8.42 -12.62 3.34
N ILE A 124 -7.71 -12.25 4.42
CA ILE A 124 -8.31 -12.11 5.76
C ILE A 124 -9.37 -11.00 5.73
N TRP A 125 -9.05 -9.82 5.20
CA TRP A 125 -9.98 -8.71 5.10
C TRP A 125 -11.18 -9.02 4.19
N GLN A 126 -10.92 -9.68 3.05
CA GLN A 126 -11.97 -10.16 2.16
C GLN A 126 -12.90 -11.17 2.86
N ALA A 127 -12.35 -12.09 3.64
CA ALA A 127 -13.13 -13.06 4.41
C ALA A 127 -14.01 -12.37 5.46
N ILE A 128 -13.47 -11.40 6.20
CA ILE A 128 -14.23 -10.58 7.17
C ILE A 128 -15.44 -9.96 6.48
N PHE A 129 -15.22 -9.28 5.34
CA PHE A 129 -16.33 -8.69 4.61
C PHE A 129 -17.27 -9.73 4.03
N LEU A 130 -16.79 -10.86 3.49
CA LEU A 130 -17.66 -11.92 2.97
C LEU A 130 -18.60 -12.51 4.02
N LEU A 131 -18.17 -12.60 5.28
CA LEU A 131 -18.98 -13.04 6.41
C LEU A 131 -20.05 -12.02 6.82
N LEU A 132 -19.87 -10.73 6.50
CA LEU A 132 -20.85 -9.70 6.84
C LEU A 132 -22.15 -9.87 6.01
N PRO A 133 -23.33 -9.77 6.65
CA PRO A 133 -24.61 -9.76 5.95
C PRO A 133 -24.70 -8.66 4.90
N LYS A 134 -25.41 -8.92 3.79
CA LYS A 134 -25.62 -7.91 2.73
C LYS A 134 -26.25 -6.62 3.26
N SER A 135 -27.12 -6.72 4.27
CA SER A 135 -27.78 -5.58 4.93
C SER A 135 -26.82 -4.67 5.71
N VAL A 136 -25.64 -5.19 6.09
CA VAL A 136 -24.58 -4.41 6.74
C VAL A 136 -23.76 -3.69 5.67
N LYS A 137 -23.43 -4.39 4.57
CA LYS A 137 -22.64 -3.83 3.46
C LYS A 137 -23.36 -2.73 2.70
N SER A 138 -24.68 -2.83 2.54
CA SER A 138 -25.45 -1.82 1.80
C SER A 138 -25.75 -0.57 2.63
N ASN A 139 -25.71 -0.66 3.95
CA ASN A 139 -26.07 0.43 4.84
C ASN A 139 -24.84 1.25 5.24
N LYS A 140 -24.74 2.48 4.71
CA LYS A 140 -23.64 3.42 5.00
C LYS A 140 -23.46 3.69 6.49
N PHE A 141 -24.54 3.72 7.28
CA PHE A 141 -24.43 3.94 8.73
C PHE A 141 -23.73 2.76 9.42
N LYS A 142 -24.10 1.52 9.08
CA LYS A 142 -23.46 0.32 9.63
C LYS A 142 -22.01 0.17 9.17
N LEU A 143 -21.69 0.57 7.93
CA LEU A 143 -20.29 0.67 7.50
C LEU A 143 -19.53 1.74 8.29
N SER A 144 -20.17 2.85 8.64
CA SER A 144 -19.56 3.92 9.44
C SER A 144 -19.25 3.46 10.86
N THR A 145 -20.10 2.63 11.46
CA THR A 145 -19.82 2.05 12.78
C THR A 145 -18.65 1.05 12.71
N ILE A 146 -18.58 0.22 11.66
CA ILE A 146 -17.43 -0.66 11.41
C ILE A 146 -16.15 0.16 11.25
N LEU A 147 -16.20 1.26 10.49
CA LEU A 147 -15.05 2.15 10.32
C LEU A 147 -14.60 2.74 11.66
N ALA A 148 -15.51 3.28 12.46
CA ALA A 148 -15.19 3.86 13.77
C ALA A 148 -14.55 2.82 14.71
N ILE A 149 -15.12 1.62 14.78
CA ILE A 149 -14.55 0.50 15.56
C ILE A 149 -13.17 0.12 15.03
N SER A 150 -13.01 0.02 13.71
CA SER A 150 -11.72 -0.33 13.10
C SER A 150 -10.63 0.72 13.38
N LEU A 151 -10.97 2.01 13.38
CA LEU A 151 -10.04 3.10 13.70
C LEU A 151 -9.58 3.02 15.17
N LEU A 152 -10.49 2.71 16.09
CA LEU A 152 -10.18 2.56 17.51
C LEU A 152 -9.28 1.35 17.76
N ILE A 153 -9.60 0.19 17.17
CA ILE A 153 -8.76 -1.01 17.26
C ILE A 153 -7.39 -0.76 16.62
N SER A 154 -7.36 -0.04 15.50
CA SER A 154 -6.12 0.30 14.80
C SER A 154 -5.20 1.21 15.64
N LEU A 155 -5.77 2.19 16.36
CA LEU A 155 -5.01 2.99 17.33
C LEU A 155 -4.39 2.11 18.42
N ILE A 156 -5.19 1.25 19.06
CA ILE A 156 -4.71 0.34 20.13
C ILE A 156 -3.58 -0.55 19.58
N THR A 157 -3.76 -1.04 18.36
CA THR A 157 -2.76 -1.87 17.67
C THR A 157 -1.46 -1.12 17.44
N LYS A 158 -1.55 0.14 16.95
CA LYS A 158 -0.38 1.00 16.71
C LYS A 158 0.42 1.21 17.99
N THR A 159 -0.26 1.50 19.10
CA THR A 159 0.39 1.87 20.37
C THR A 159 0.96 0.65 21.11
N TYR A 160 0.25 -0.47 21.14
CA TYR A 160 0.60 -1.59 22.03
C TYR A 160 1.06 -2.86 21.30
N LEU A 161 0.54 -3.15 20.11
CA LEU A 161 0.76 -4.45 19.45
C LEU A 161 1.88 -4.41 18.41
N MET A 162 2.02 -3.31 17.67
CA MET A 162 3.08 -3.14 16.67
C MET A 162 4.51 -3.35 17.20
N PRO A 163 4.87 -2.96 18.43
CA PRO A 163 6.19 -3.26 19.00
C PRO A 163 6.46 -4.76 19.22
N ILE A 164 5.41 -5.58 19.30
CA ILE A 164 5.50 -7.02 19.56
C ILE A 164 5.73 -7.80 18.25
N SER A 165 5.00 -7.45 17.18
CA SER A 165 5.09 -8.13 15.89
C SER A 165 4.65 -7.24 14.72
N GLY A 166 5.35 -7.34 13.60
CA GLY A 166 5.00 -6.63 12.37
C GLY A 166 3.69 -7.12 11.73
N PHE A 167 3.19 -8.32 12.08
CA PHE A 167 1.91 -8.84 11.58
C PHE A 167 0.70 -8.02 11.98
N PHE A 168 0.81 -7.26 13.07
CA PHE A 168 -0.26 -6.38 13.52
C PHE A 168 -0.57 -5.25 12.53
N SER A 169 0.28 -5.04 11.52
CA SER A 169 -0.03 -4.23 10.34
C SER A 169 -1.34 -4.64 9.64
N VAL A 170 -1.70 -5.93 9.68
CA VAL A 170 -2.99 -6.44 9.16
C VAL A 170 -4.17 -5.74 9.83
N ILE A 171 -4.08 -5.45 11.12
CA ILE A 171 -5.15 -4.77 11.86
C ILE A 171 -5.02 -3.25 11.70
N LEU A 172 -3.78 -2.73 11.76
CA LEU A 172 -3.46 -1.31 11.63
C LEU A 172 -4.08 -0.71 10.36
N TYR A 173 -3.90 -1.35 9.20
CA TYR A 173 -4.34 -0.82 7.92
C TYR A 173 -5.76 -1.21 7.51
N PHE A 174 -6.45 -2.05 8.29
CA PHE A 174 -7.83 -2.47 8.00
C PHE A 174 -8.82 -1.31 7.79
N PRO A 175 -8.76 -0.16 8.48
CA PRO A 175 -9.67 0.96 8.22
C PRO A 175 -9.66 1.46 6.77
N PHE A 176 -8.51 1.43 6.09
CA PHE A 176 -8.41 1.82 4.68
C PHE A 176 -9.10 0.81 3.75
N PHE A 177 -9.11 -0.47 4.13
CA PHE A 177 -9.88 -1.50 3.44
C PHE A 177 -11.39 -1.23 3.56
N VAL A 178 -11.85 -0.83 4.77
CA VAL A 178 -13.25 -0.47 5.03
C VAL A 178 -13.70 0.73 4.20
N ILE A 179 -12.85 1.77 4.08
CA ILE A 179 -13.16 2.98 3.28
C ILE A 179 -13.53 2.65 1.83
N ALA A 180 -12.88 1.64 1.22
CA ALA A 180 -13.16 1.25 -0.15
C ALA A 180 -14.61 0.79 -0.38
N TYR A 181 -15.29 0.28 0.64
CA TYR A 181 -16.70 -0.12 0.56
C TYR A 181 -17.67 1.06 0.53
N PHE A 182 -17.24 2.27 0.90
CA PHE A 182 -18.04 3.49 0.73
C PHE A 182 -17.97 4.06 -0.69
N ILE A 183 -16.99 3.62 -1.49
CA ILE A 183 -16.65 4.26 -2.75
C ILE A 183 -17.07 3.36 -3.92
N ASN A 184 -17.80 3.95 -4.86
CA ASN A 184 -18.21 3.33 -6.12
C ASN A 184 -17.49 3.96 -7.33
N ASN A 185 -17.58 3.32 -8.50
CA ASN A 185 -16.96 3.82 -9.73
C ASN A 185 -17.44 5.25 -10.08
N GLU A 186 -18.70 5.57 -9.78
CA GLU A 186 -19.27 6.91 -9.95
C GLU A 186 -18.56 7.96 -9.10
N ASN A 187 -18.25 7.66 -7.84
CA ASN A 187 -17.50 8.56 -6.96
C ASN A 187 -16.08 8.81 -7.48
N ILE A 188 -15.45 7.81 -8.09
CA ILE A 188 -14.12 7.95 -8.70
C ILE A 188 -14.20 8.79 -9.98
N SER A 189 -15.21 8.58 -10.81
CA SER A 189 -15.45 9.41 -12.01
C SER A 189 -15.73 10.87 -11.61
N SER A 190 -16.57 11.10 -10.59
CA SER A 190 -16.89 12.45 -10.13
C SER A 190 -15.66 13.17 -9.57
N LEU A 191 -14.82 12.48 -8.78
CA LEU A 191 -13.53 13.01 -8.32
C LEU A 191 -12.69 13.49 -9.51
N ARG A 192 -12.58 12.70 -10.58
CA ARG A 192 -11.73 13.02 -11.73
C ARG A 192 -12.30 14.12 -12.63
N LYS A 193 -13.60 14.44 -12.49
CA LYS A 193 -14.24 15.59 -13.14
C LYS A 193 -14.08 16.89 -12.36
N THR A 194 -13.62 16.83 -11.11
CA THR A 194 -13.37 18.05 -10.32
C THR A 194 -12.28 18.90 -10.97
N PRO A 195 -12.36 20.24 -10.86
CA PRO A 195 -11.35 21.12 -11.44
C PRO A 195 -9.99 20.87 -10.81
N ILE A 196 -8.95 20.76 -11.63
CA ILE A 196 -7.57 20.46 -11.20
C ILE A 196 -7.07 21.44 -10.13
N ILE A 197 -7.50 22.71 -10.20
CA ILE A 197 -7.18 23.75 -9.23
C ILE A 197 -7.69 23.38 -7.84
N SER A 198 -8.89 22.79 -7.71
CA SER A 198 -9.43 22.37 -6.42
C SER A 198 -8.61 21.25 -5.80
N ILE A 199 -8.24 20.23 -6.60
CA ILE A 199 -7.40 19.13 -6.12
C ILE A 199 -6.02 19.65 -5.72
N PHE A 200 -5.43 20.51 -6.55
CA PHE A 200 -4.16 21.13 -6.25
C PHE A 200 -4.20 21.94 -4.95
N CYS A 201 -5.19 22.82 -4.76
CA CYS A 201 -5.36 23.59 -3.51
C CYS A 201 -5.54 22.70 -2.28
N ILE A 202 -6.36 21.64 -2.39
CA ILE A 202 -6.56 20.70 -1.28
C ILE A 202 -5.25 19.95 -0.95
N THR A 203 -4.50 19.51 -1.97
CA THR A 203 -3.20 18.86 -1.75
C THR A 203 -2.18 19.78 -1.10
N THR A 204 -2.05 21.02 -1.58
CA THR A 204 -1.08 21.96 -1.05
C THR A 204 -1.42 22.36 0.37
N LEU A 205 -2.71 22.60 0.68
CA LEU A 205 -3.16 22.83 2.06
C LEU A 205 -2.86 21.64 2.96
N THR A 206 -3.06 20.41 2.48
CA THR A 206 -2.77 19.20 3.25
C THR A 206 -1.27 19.04 3.52
N ILE A 207 -0.43 19.34 2.54
CA ILE A 207 1.04 19.31 2.69
C ILE A 207 1.52 20.42 3.64
N LEU A 208 0.96 21.63 3.52
CA LEU A 208 1.25 22.72 4.44
C LEU A 208 0.84 22.35 5.87
N PHE A 209 -0.35 21.76 6.06
CA PHE A 209 -0.76 21.26 7.36
C PHE A 209 0.21 20.21 7.91
N LEU A 210 0.65 19.26 7.07
CA LEU A 210 1.63 18.25 7.47
C LEU A 210 2.94 18.88 7.99
N ASN A 211 3.40 19.96 7.36
CA ASN A 211 4.61 20.68 7.76
C ASN A 211 4.48 21.32 9.15
N TYR A 212 3.31 21.88 9.46
CA TYR A 212 3.01 22.57 10.73
C TYR A 212 2.26 21.68 11.73
N ARG A 213 2.26 20.36 11.51
CA ARG A 213 1.43 19.41 12.25
C ARG A 213 1.75 19.40 13.74
N GLU A 214 3.03 19.30 14.12
CA GLU A 214 3.44 19.23 15.52
C GLU A 214 3.09 20.53 16.25
N THR A 215 3.40 21.69 15.65
CA THR A 215 3.04 23.00 16.21
C THR A 215 1.53 23.18 16.36
N PHE A 216 0.73 22.65 15.42
CA PHE A 216 -0.72 22.67 15.52
C PHE A 216 -1.21 21.79 16.67
N PHE A 217 -0.66 20.58 16.81
CA PHE A 217 -1.04 19.68 17.90
C PHE A 217 -0.66 20.21 19.27
N GLU A 218 0.54 20.77 19.42
CA GLU A 218 0.93 21.45 20.66
C GLU A 218 -0.02 22.60 20.97
N SER A 219 -0.34 23.46 20.01
CA SER A 219 -1.23 24.61 20.22
C SER A 219 -2.67 24.21 20.58
N VAL A 220 -3.24 23.23 19.89
CA VAL A 220 -4.65 22.83 20.07
C VAL A 220 -4.84 21.91 21.28
N PHE A 221 -3.91 20.98 21.52
CA PHE A 221 -4.07 19.96 22.54
C PHE A 221 -3.34 20.26 23.86
N ASN A 222 -2.56 21.34 23.96
CA ASN A 222 -1.96 21.76 25.25
C ASN A 222 -3.00 21.92 26.38
N THR A 223 -4.23 22.32 26.05
CA THR A 223 -5.33 22.51 27.00
C THR A 223 -6.05 21.20 27.40
N ILE A 224 -5.87 20.11 26.64
CA ILE A 224 -6.51 18.79 26.85
C ILE A 224 -5.45 17.72 27.22
N SER A 225 -4.22 18.16 27.53
CA SER A 225 -3.07 17.33 27.91
C SER A 225 -3.31 16.24 28.96
N PRO A 226 -4.22 16.37 29.97
CA PRO A 226 -4.47 15.26 30.88
C PRO A 226 -5.13 14.02 30.23
N TYR A 227 -5.75 14.15 29.05
CA TYR A 227 -6.41 13.04 28.35
C TYR A 227 -5.57 12.50 27.18
N LEU A 228 -4.42 11.88 27.50
CA LEU A 228 -3.47 11.34 26.52
C LEU A 228 -4.10 10.44 25.44
N PHE A 229 -5.10 9.62 25.80
CA PHE A 229 -5.79 8.76 24.84
C PHE A 229 -6.62 9.56 23.82
N LEU A 230 -7.35 10.59 24.25
CA LEU A 230 -8.15 11.42 23.34
C LEU A 230 -7.27 12.23 22.38
N VAL A 231 -6.14 12.75 22.88
CA VAL A 231 -5.16 13.45 22.04
C VAL A 231 -4.58 12.50 20.99
N SER A 232 -4.09 11.34 21.40
CA SER A 232 -3.52 10.35 20.47
C SER A 232 -4.54 9.84 19.45
N PHE A 233 -5.80 9.63 19.84
CA PHE A 233 -6.88 9.28 18.91
C PHE A 233 -7.19 10.39 17.91
N SER A 234 -7.21 11.65 18.35
CA SER A 234 -7.45 12.80 17.48
C SER A 234 -6.33 12.99 16.46
N VAL A 235 -5.07 12.88 16.92
CA VAL A 235 -3.89 12.87 16.05
C VAL A 235 -3.96 11.71 15.05
N TYR A 236 -4.39 10.54 15.48
CA TYR A 236 -4.54 9.37 14.62
C TYR A 236 -5.61 9.59 13.53
N ILE A 237 -6.78 10.11 13.88
CA ILE A 237 -7.84 10.45 12.93
C ILE A 237 -7.35 11.48 11.91
N LEU A 238 -6.64 12.53 12.35
CA LEU A 238 -6.12 13.55 11.44
C LEU A 238 -5.07 13.00 10.49
N ASN A 239 -4.17 12.13 10.95
CA ASN A 239 -3.23 11.44 10.06
C ASN A 239 -3.96 10.51 9.07
N PHE A 240 -5.03 9.85 9.51
CA PHE A 240 -5.87 9.03 8.64
C PHE A 240 -6.58 9.87 7.57
N THR A 241 -7.12 11.04 7.90
CA THR A 241 -7.76 11.93 6.91
C THR A 241 -6.76 12.53 5.94
N ILE A 242 -5.57 12.94 6.40
CA ILE A 242 -4.46 13.39 5.54
C ILE A 242 -4.10 12.31 4.52
N SER A 243 -3.94 11.07 4.98
CA SER A 243 -3.65 9.91 4.12
C SER A 243 -4.72 9.74 3.02
N LEU A 244 -6.00 9.85 3.38
CA LEU A 244 -7.09 9.78 2.41
C LEU A 244 -7.06 10.93 1.40
N ILE A 245 -6.80 12.17 1.83
CA ILE A 245 -6.75 13.33 0.94
C ILE A 245 -5.58 13.23 -0.06
N LEU A 246 -4.40 12.85 0.43
CA LEU A 246 -3.23 12.60 -0.44
C LEU A 246 -3.50 11.43 -1.40
N GLY A 247 -4.14 10.36 -0.92
CA GLY A 247 -4.56 9.22 -1.73
C GLY A 247 -5.54 9.58 -2.84
N LEU A 248 -6.55 10.41 -2.55
CA LEU A 248 -7.49 10.93 -3.56
C LEU A 248 -6.77 11.68 -4.67
N SER A 249 -5.72 12.39 -4.33
CA SER A 249 -4.91 13.17 -5.27
C SER A 249 -4.09 12.26 -6.19
N ILE A 250 -3.54 11.17 -5.63
CA ILE A 250 -2.89 10.10 -6.41
C ILE A 250 -3.89 9.45 -7.39
N ILE A 251 -5.13 9.17 -6.94
CA ILE A 251 -6.18 8.64 -7.83
C ILE A 251 -6.54 9.65 -8.93
N TYR A 252 -6.63 10.93 -8.59
CA TYR A 252 -6.99 11.99 -9.54
C TYR A 252 -6.00 12.05 -10.72
N PHE A 253 -4.70 12.06 -10.41
CA PHE A 253 -3.62 12.11 -11.39
C PHE A 253 -3.30 10.75 -12.05
N ALA A 254 -3.98 9.67 -11.65
CA ALA A 254 -3.77 8.36 -12.24
C ALA A 254 -4.11 8.35 -13.74
N LEU A 255 -3.26 7.72 -14.53
CA LEU A 255 -3.49 7.54 -15.96
C LEU A 255 -4.68 6.59 -16.21
N SER A 256 -5.54 6.93 -17.17
CA SER A 256 -6.63 6.04 -17.65
C SER A 256 -6.19 5.12 -18.78
N THR A 257 -4.96 5.27 -19.30
CA THR A 257 -4.56 4.66 -20.56
C THR A 257 -4.04 3.24 -20.37
N HIS A 258 -4.49 2.32 -21.23
CA HIS A 258 -3.92 0.97 -21.32
C HIS A 258 -2.56 0.91 -22.04
N LYS A 259 -2.02 2.04 -22.52
CA LYS A 259 -0.75 2.11 -23.27
C LYS A 259 0.40 1.43 -22.53
N TYR A 260 0.38 1.48 -21.20
CA TYR A 260 1.43 0.92 -20.34
C TYR A 260 1.05 -0.42 -19.69
N ALA A 261 -0.06 -1.06 -20.11
CA ALA A 261 -0.57 -2.30 -19.55
C ALA A 261 0.47 -3.40 -19.41
N LYS A 262 1.29 -3.60 -20.46
CA LYS A 262 2.34 -4.64 -20.49
C LYS A 262 3.36 -4.46 -19.37
N VAL A 263 3.68 -3.22 -19.01
CA VAL A 263 4.64 -2.91 -17.94
C VAL A 263 3.93 -2.87 -16.58
N SER A 264 2.76 -2.26 -16.52
CA SER A 264 2.02 -2.05 -15.28
C SER A 264 1.42 -3.32 -14.69
N ASN A 265 1.17 -4.35 -15.48
CA ASN A 265 0.74 -5.65 -14.96
C ASN A 265 1.83 -6.29 -14.07
N ASN A 266 3.11 -5.93 -14.30
CA ASN A 266 4.24 -6.39 -13.50
C ASN A 266 4.53 -5.48 -12.28
N ALA A 267 3.65 -4.53 -11.96
CA ALA A 267 3.82 -3.59 -10.83
C ALA A 267 4.16 -4.28 -9.51
N LEU A 268 3.51 -5.43 -9.29
CA LEU A 268 3.65 -6.23 -8.08
C LEU A 268 5.08 -6.78 -7.92
N GLY A 269 5.78 -7.02 -9.03
CA GLY A 269 7.19 -7.37 -9.03
C GLY A 269 8.10 -6.25 -8.53
N VAL A 270 7.80 -4.98 -8.82
CA VAL A 270 8.54 -3.84 -8.25
C VAL A 270 8.37 -3.82 -6.73
N TYR A 271 7.14 -3.99 -6.24
CA TYR A 271 6.88 -4.01 -4.81
C TYR A 271 7.61 -5.15 -4.09
N LEU A 272 7.66 -6.35 -4.68
CA LEU A 272 8.18 -7.55 -4.02
C LEU A 272 9.70 -7.75 -4.20
N ILE A 273 10.27 -7.35 -5.33
CA ILE A 273 11.68 -7.63 -5.66
C ILE A 273 12.59 -6.45 -5.26
N HIS A 274 12.06 -5.24 -5.12
CA HIS A 274 12.92 -4.08 -4.84
C HIS A 274 13.82 -4.24 -3.60
N PRO A 275 13.44 -4.88 -2.47
CA PRO A 275 14.28 -4.86 -1.28
C PRO A 275 15.63 -5.55 -1.51
N ILE A 276 15.64 -6.69 -2.20
CA ILE A 276 16.89 -7.40 -2.51
C ILE A 276 17.76 -6.64 -3.51
N ILE A 277 17.15 -5.97 -4.50
CA ILE A 277 17.90 -5.12 -5.46
C ILE A 277 18.51 -3.92 -4.74
N CYS A 278 17.72 -3.26 -3.89
CA CYS A 278 18.19 -2.15 -3.07
C CYS A 278 19.36 -2.58 -2.19
N PHE A 279 19.28 -3.74 -1.53
CA PHE A 279 20.38 -4.28 -0.75
C PHE A 279 21.66 -4.44 -1.58
N VAL A 280 21.59 -5.04 -2.77
CA VAL A 280 22.77 -5.21 -3.65
C VAL A 280 23.37 -3.87 -4.06
N ILE A 281 22.54 -2.90 -4.46
CA ILE A 281 23.00 -1.56 -4.84
C ILE A 281 23.66 -0.87 -3.65
N LEU A 282 23.03 -0.88 -2.48
CA LEU A 282 23.55 -0.24 -1.28
C LEU A 282 24.86 -0.86 -0.82
N GLN A 283 25.00 -2.18 -0.87
CA GLN A 283 26.27 -2.83 -0.53
C GLN A 283 27.37 -2.49 -1.54
N THR A 284 27.03 -2.36 -2.82
CA THR A 284 27.99 -1.93 -3.84
C THR A 284 28.44 -0.49 -3.61
N LEU A 285 27.51 0.42 -3.32
CA LEU A 285 27.84 1.82 -3.01
C LEU A 285 28.71 1.93 -1.75
N ASN A 286 28.37 1.16 -0.71
CA ASN A 286 29.12 1.11 0.53
C ASN A 286 30.55 0.58 0.32
N TYR A 287 30.70 -0.50 -0.45
CA TYR A 287 32.01 -1.05 -0.83
C TYR A 287 32.86 -0.04 -1.60
N LEU A 288 32.24 0.78 -2.44
CA LEU A 288 32.91 1.85 -3.20
C LEU A 288 33.12 3.14 -2.38
N GLY A 289 32.62 3.22 -1.15
CA GLY A 289 32.69 4.43 -0.32
C GLY A 289 31.89 5.62 -0.88
N ILE A 290 30.85 5.37 -1.67
CA ILE A 290 30.04 6.43 -2.31
C ILE A 290 28.85 6.77 -1.41
N GLU A 291 28.78 8.03 -0.99
CA GLU A 291 27.64 8.54 -0.22
C GLU A 291 26.37 8.75 -1.07
N LEU A 292 25.21 8.51 -0.45
CA LEU A 292 23.90 8.69 -1.07
C LEU A 292 23.52 10.17 -1.20
N SER A 293 23.86 10.76 -2.34
CA SER A 293 23.33 12.06 -2.77
C SER A 293 21.94 11.95 -3.41
N LEU A 294 21.19 13.07 -3.50
CA LEU A 294 19.85 13.07 -4.12
C LEU A 294 19.86 12.59 -5.58
N PRO A 295 20.80 13.01 -6.46
CA PRO A 295 20.90 12.46 -7.81
C PRO A 295 21.12 10.95 -7.77
N LEU A 296 21.98 10.47 -6.86
CA LEU A 296 22.24 9.03 -6.72
C LEU A 296 20.99 8.27 -6.27
N ILE A 297 20.21 8.80 -5.33
CA ILE A 297 18.91 8.24 -4.92
C ILE A 297 17.97 8.10 -6.12
N ILE A 298 17.84 9.14 -6.94
CA ILE A 298 16.97 9.13 -8.13
C ILE A 298 17.45 8.06 -9.12
N THR A 299 18.76 8.02 -9.40
CA THR A 299 19.32 7.02 -10.31
C THR A 299 19.16 5.59 -9.78
N ALA A 300 19.44 5.35 -8.49
CA ALA A 300 19.28 4.05 -7.84
C ALA A 300 17.82 3.60 -7.86
N THR A 301 16.88 4.52 -7.65
CA THR A 301 15.44 4.25 -7.75
C THR A 301 15.06 3.80 -9.16
N LEU A 302 15.47 4.53 -10.20
CA LEU A 302 15.18 4.20 -11.59
C LEU A 302 15.80 2.86 -12.00
N VAL A 303 17.04 2.60 -11.57
CA VAL A 303 17.73 1.32 -11.79
C VAL A 303 16.99 0.18 -11.09
N THR A 304 16.61 0.34 -9.82
CA THR A 304 15.86 -0.68 -9.08
C THR A 304 14.52 -0.99 -9.75
N ILE A 305 13.75 0.01 -10.15
CA ILE A 305 12.46 -0.20 -10.84
C ILE A 305 12.68 -0.94 -12.16
N SER A 306 13.68 -0.54 -12.94
CA SER A 306 13.98 -1.15 -14.24
C SER A 306 14.39 -2.62 -14.10
N LEU A 307 15.28 -2.92 -13.16
CA LEU A 307 15.72 -4.28 -12.85
C LEU A 307 14.57 -5.14 -12.32
N ALA A 308 13.73 -4.60 -11.42
CA ALA A 308 12.59 -5.31 -10.87
C ALA A 308 11.56 -5.66 -11.96
N LEU A 309 11.28 -4.73 -12.88
CA LEU A 309 10.38 -4.97 -14.02
C LEU A 309 10.95 -6.02 -14.98
N LEU A 310 12.27 -5.98 -15.23
CA LEU A 310 12.95 -6.97 -16.06
C LEU A 310 12.87 -8.36 -15.42
N LEU A 311 13.19 -8.48 -14.13
CA LEU A 311 13.10 -9.74 -13.39
C LEU A 311 11.66 -10.25 -13.34
N ALA A 312 10.68 -9.38 -13.10
CA ALA A 312 9.27 -9.74 -13.09
C ALA A 312 8.77 -10.20 -14.47
N SER A 313 9.45 -9.85 -15.57
CA SER A 313 9.12 -10.35 -16.91
C SER A 313 9.63 -11.77 -17.18
N ASN A 314 10.54 -12.29 -16.35
CA ASN A 314 11.00 -13.68 -16.43
C ASN A 314 9.88 -14.62 -15.99
N SER A 315 9.60 -15.67 -16.77
CA SER A 315 8.47 -16.59 -16.52
C SER A 315 8.54 -17.31 -15.18
N ILE A 316 9.73 -17.65 -14.70
CA ILE A 316 9.92 -18.35 -13.41
C ILE A 316 9.61 -17.40 -12.26
N ILE A 317 10.19 -16.21 -12.28
CA ILE A 317 9.98 -15.19 -11.24
C ILE A 317 8.53 -14.71 -11.26
N HIS A 318 7.96 -14.49 -12.45
CA HIS A 318 6.57 -14.11 -12.64
C HIS A 318 5.62 -15.14 -12.00
N TRP A 319 5.92 -16.43 -12.08
CA TRP A 319 5.10 -17.44 -11.43
C TRP A 319 5.08 -17.29 -9.89
N PHE A 320 6.18 -16.88 -9.26
CA PHE A 320 6.18 -16.60 -7.82
C PHE A 320 5.46 -15.30 -7.44
N ILE A 321 5.43 -14.30 -8.34
CA ILE A 321 4.69 -13.05 -8.15
C ILE A 321 3.18 -13.27 -8.32
N GLU A 322 2.79 -14.10 -9.28
CA GLU A 322 1.40 -14.41 -9.59
C GLU A 322 1.24 -15.92 -9.85
N PRO A 323 1.21 -16.75 -8.80
CA PRO A 323 1.15 -18.20 -8.95
C PRO A 323 -0.25 -18.60 -9.40
N VAL A 324 -0.33 -19.13 -10.62
CA VAL A 324 -1.59 -19.62 -11.21
C VAL A 324 -1.70 -21.12 -10.97
N PHE A 325 -2.60 -21.50 -10.05
CA PHE A 325 -3.03 -22.88 -9.91
C PHE A 325 -4.19 -23.15 -10.84
N ARG A 326 -4.00 -24.03 -11.82
CA ARG A 326 -5.10 -24.56 -12.62
C ARG A 326 -5.95 -25.47 -11.74
N SER A 327 -6.86 -24.87 -10.98
CA SER A 327 -7.92 -25.57 -10.27
C SER A 327 -8.90 -26.15 -11.31
N ASN A 328 -8.85 -27.48 -11.45
CA ASN A 328 -9.79 -28.38 -12.14
C ASN A 328 -10.13 -28.11 -13.62
N LYS A 329 -9.39 -28.79 -14.49
CA LYS A 329 -9.91 -29.33 -15.78
C LYS A 329 -10.22 -30.84 -15.70
N LEU A 330 -10.25 -31.42 -14.51
CA LEU A 330 -10.57 -32.82 -14.27
C LEU A 330 -11.57 -32.92 -13.12
N LYS A 331 -12.85 -32.72 -13.47
CA LYS A 331 -14.01 -33.47 -12.97
C LYS A 331 -15.24 -33.07 -13.78
#